data_AF-A0A419FCI4-F1
#
_entry.id   AF-A0A419FCI4-F1
#
_cell.length_a   1.000
_cell.length_b   1.000
_cell.length_c   1.000
_cell.angle_alpha   90.00
_cell.angle_beta   90.00
_cell.angle_gamma   90.00
#
_symmetry.space_group_name_H-M   'P 1'
#
loop_
_entity.id
_entity.type
_entity.pdbx_description
1 polymer ?
#
loop_
_entity_poly.entity_id
_entity_poly.type
_entity_poly.pdbx_seq_one_letter_code
_entity_poly.pdbx_strand_id
1 'polypeptide(L)'
;MLWISLLVIAAGMMVVNGQEGTPPGMPPMQTPQIPGITTADQFPQACVDCHLNYTEMNMDVRLSTIMKGMSEKVDPELLKKLQPTAPEGVTLKGKHPELGPEAFNNIPASCRTCHSPNSKTAPPAKQMTHVIHLTGEENIFLGMFGGECTHCHKLDKTTGLWSIPSAAEK
;
A
#
# COMPACT_ATOMS: atom_id res chain seq x y z
N MET A 1 -49.22 -54.16 42.12
CA MET A 1 -48.10 -54.54 41.23
C MET A 1 -48.27 -53.81 39.91
N LEU A 2 -47.18 -53.24 39.40
CA LEU A 2 -46.98 -52.69 38.04
C LEU A 2 -47.63 -51.33 37.75
N TRP A 3 -46.96 -50.30 37.23
CA TRP A 3 -45.55 -49.91 37.07
C TRP A 3 -45.64 -48.44 36.60
N ILE A 4 -44.99 -47.51 37.29
CA ILE A 4 -44.92 -46.11 36.87
C ILE A 4 -43.85 -46.02 35.79
N SER A 5 -44.26 -45.84 34.53
CA SER A 5 -43.34 -45.52 33.44
C SER A 5 -42.99 -44.03 33.51
N LEU A 6 -41.91 -43.71 34.22
CA LEU A 6 -41.18 -42.46 34.04
C LEU A 6 -40.58 -42.47 32.62
N LEU A 7 -41.16 -41.69 31.72
CA LEU A 7 -40.54 -41.37 30.44
C LEU A 7 -39.50 -40.27 30.69
N VAL A 8 -38.25 -40.69 30.92
CA VAL A 8 -37.09 -39.78 30.91
C VAL A 8 -36.85 -39.40 29.45
N ILE A 9 -37.28 -38.21 29.05
CA ILE A 9 -36.87 -37.59 27.79
C ILE A 9 -35.43 -37.13 27.98
N ALA A 10 -34.48 -37.98 27.59
CA ALA A 10 -33.10 -37.56 27.38
C ALA A 10 -33.08 -36.66 26.15
N ALA A 11 -33.12 -35.34 26.35
CA ALA A 11 -32.81 -34.37 25.32
C ALA A 11 -31.33 -34.53 24.98
N GLY A 12 -31.03 -35.35 23.96
CA GLY A 12 -29.71 -35.45 23.38
C GLY A 12 -29.32 -34.08 22.83
N MET A 13 -28.42 -33.40 23.55
CA MET A 13 -27.70 -32.27 22.99
C MET A 13 -26.86 -32.79 21.83
N MET A 14 -27.35 -32.58 20.60
CA MET A 14 -26.52 -32.71 19.42
C MET A 14 -25.46 -31.62 19.48
N VAL A 15 -24.26 -31.99 19.91
CA VAL A 15 -23.06 -31.20 19.68
C VAL A 15 -22.85 -31.18 18.18
N VAL A 16 -23.30 -30.12 17.51
CA VAL A 16 -22.91 -29.84 16.14
C VAL A 16 -21.45 -29.43 16.19
N ASN A 17 -20.55 -30.40 16.01
CA ASN A 17 -19.15 -30.13 15.69
C ASN A 17 -19.14 -29.40 14.35
N GLY A 18 -19.04 -28.07 14.39
CA GLY A 18 -18.78 -27.23 13.24
C GLY A 18 -17.38 -27.48 12.71
N GLN A 19 -17.17 -28.59 12.01
CA GLN A 19 -16.13 -28.66 11.00
C GLN A 19 -16.74 -28.10 9.72
N GLU A 20 -16.40 -26.85 9.42
CA GLU A 20 -16.58 -26.25 8.09
C GLU A 20 -15.70 -27.05 7.11
N GLY A 21 -16.21 -28.19 6.66
CA GLY A 21 -15.54 -29.03 5.68
C GLY A 21 -15.61 -28.35 4.31
N THR A 22 -14.43 -28.09 3.74
CA THR A 22 -14.27 -27.68 2.34
C THR A 22 -15.14 -28.58 1.44
N PRO A 23 -15.90 -28.04 0.46
CA PRO A 23 -16.70 -28.88 -0.42
C PRO A 23 -15.83 -29.94 -1.12
N PRO A 24 -16.34 -31.17 -1.31
CA PRO A 24 -15.56 -32.25 -1.91
C PRO A 24 -15.00 -31.86 -3.28
N GLY A 25 -13.69 -32.02 -3.48
CA GLY A 25 -13.01 -31.77 -4.75
C GLY A 25 -12.31 -30.42 -4.88
N MET A 26 -12.41 -29.52 -3.90
CA MET A 26 -11.57 -28.32 -3.87
C MET A 26 -10.19 -28.63 -3.28
N PRO A 27 -9.08 -28.16 -3.90
CA PRO A 27 -7.78 -28.21 -3.27
C PRO A 27 -7.82 -27.44 -1.93
N PRO A 28 -6.95 -27.79 -0.96
CA PRO A 28 -6.90 -27.08 0.31
C PRO A 28 -6.70 -25.58 0.05
N MET A 29 -7.60 -24.77 0.60
CA MET A 29 -7.55 -23.32 0.47
C MET A 29 -6.32 -22.81 1.22
N GLN A 30 -5.28 -22.42 0.48
CA GLN A 30 -4.13 -21.77 1.07
C GLN A 30 -4.47 -20.31 1.34
N THR A 31 -4.19 -19.85 2.56
CA THR A 31 -4.37 -18.44 2.89
C THR A 31 -3.35 -17.61 2.11
N PRO A 32 -3.77 -16.60 1.33
CA PRO A 32 -2.86 -15.71 0.63
C PRO A 32 -1.87 -15.06 1.60
N GLN A 33 -0.61 -14.94 1.21
CA GLN A 33 0.43 -14.28 2.00
C GLN A 33 0.41 -12.78 1.68
N ILE A 34 -0.27 -12.00 2.51
CA ILE A 34 -0.44 -10.55 2.37
C ILE A 34 0.37 -9.89 3.49
N PRO A 35 1.46 -9.16 3.18
CA PRO A 35 2.31 -8.49 4.16
C PRO A 35 1.53 -7.55 5.07
N GLY A 36 1.78 -7.65 6.37
CA GLY A 36 1.07 -6.91 7.41
C GLY A 36 -0.33 -7.45 7.75
N ILE A 37 -0.86 -8.39 6.97
CA ILE A 37 -2.18 -8.99 7.21
C ILE A 37 -2.05 -10.46 7.63
N THR A 38 -1.54 -11.32 6.77
CA THR A 38 -1.39 -12.77 7.02
C THR A 38 0.07 -13.21 7.12
N THR A 39 1.02 -12.33 6.77
CA THR A 39 2.46 -12.52 7.00
C THR A 39 3.10 -11.24 7.55
N ALA A 40 4.36 -11.35 7.99
CA ALA A 40 5.12 -10.21 8.51
C ALA A 40 5.30 -9.13 7.43
N ASP A 41 5.11 -7.88 7.81
CA ASP A 41 5.31 -6.73 6.93
C ASP A 41 6.81 -6.46 6.75
N GLN A 42 7.30 -6.61 5.52
CA GLN A 42 8.69 -6.31 5.17
C GLN A 42 8.91 -4.80 4.90
N PHE A 43 7.84 -4.02 4.77
CA PHE A 43 7.87 -2.60 4.43
C PHE A 43 7.08 -1.74 5.44
N PRO A 44 7.33 -1.85 6.77
CA PRO A 44 6.54 -1.19 7.80
C PRO A 44 6.54 0.36 7.76
N GLN A 45 7.51 0.98 7.10
CA GLN A 45 7.67 2.42 6.90
C GLN A 45 7.35 2.84 5.45
N ALA A 46 6.81 1.93 4.64
CA ALA A 46 6.33 2.16 3.29
C ALA A 46 7.39 2.79 2.36
N CYS A 47 7.27 4.09 2.06
CA CYS A 47 8.08 4.79 1.06
C CYS A 47 9.58 4.57 1.27
N VAL A 48 10.05 4.73 2.50
CA VAL A 48 11.48 4.71 2.85
C VAL A 48 12.03 3.30 3.09
N ASP A 49 11.23 2.25 2.90
CA ASP A 49 11.73 0.87 2.90
C ASP A 49 12.12 0.39 1.51
N CYS A 50 11.60 1.01 0.44
CA CYS A 50 11.99 0.71 -0.95
C CYS A 50 12.81 1.83 -1.60
N HIS A 51 12.57 3.10 -1.25
CA HIS A 51 13.34 4.22 -1.77
C HIS A 51 14.67 4.36 -1.03
N LEU A 52 15.59 3.45 -1.33
CA LEU A 52 16.89 3.29 -0.70
C LEU A 52 18.03 3.52 -1.69
N ASN A 53 19.26 3.55 -1.17
CA ASN A 53 20.46 3.44 -1.98
C ASN A 53 20.91 1.97 -2.08
N TYR A 54 20.64 1.33 -3.22
CA TYR A 54 21.07 -0.03 -3.53
C TYR A 54 22.50 -0.01 -4.09
N THR A 55 23.49 0.09 -3.21
CA THR A 55 24.92 0.24 -3.59
C THR A 55 25.42 -0.92 -4.43
N GLU A 56 25.00 -2.14 -4.14
CA GLU A 56 25.38 -3.36 -4.90
C GLU A 56 24.86 -3.34 -6.35
N MET A 57 23.81 -2.57 -6.62
CA MET A 57 23.21 -2.41 -7.94
C MET A 57 23.60 -1.08 -8.59
N ASN A 58 24.46 -0.28 -7.93
CA ASN A 58 24.77 1.09 -8.32
C ASN A 58 23.51 1.93 -8.61
N MET A 59 22.49 1.77 -7.76
CA MET A 59 21.16 2.35 -7.97
C MET A 59 20.71 3.10 -6.72
N ASP A 60 20.76 4.43 -6.78
CA ASP A 60 20.24 5.30 -5.72
C ASP A 60 18.84 5.81 -6.08
N VAL A 61 17.83 5.17 -5.47
CA VAL A 61 16.40 5.52 -5.64
C VAL A 61 15.83 6.18 -4.40
N ARG A 62 16.69 6.71 -3.51
CA ARG A 62 16.25 7.60 -2.43
C ARG A 62 15.44 8.75 -3.01
N LEU A 63 14.41 9.17 -2.28
CA LEU A 63 13.53 10.24 -2.72
C LEU A 63 14.27 11.57 -2.83
N SER A 64 15.25 11.85 -1.97
CA SER A 64 16.11 13.03 -2.12
C SER A 64 16.87 13.04 -3.45
N THR A 65 17.43 11.90 -3.85
CA THR A 65 18.10 11.73 -5.14
C THR A 65 17.14 11.91 -6.32
N ILE A 66 15.97 11.26 -6.27
CA ILE A 66 14.94 11.39 -7.31
C ILE A 66 14.45 12.85 -7.41
N MET A 67 14.14 13.50 -6.28
CA MET A 67 13.63 14.87 -6.26
C MET A 67 14.66 15.87 -6.77
N LYS A 68 15.95 15.67 -6.47
CA LYS A 68 17.04 16.47 -7.06
C LYS A 68 17.10 16.31 -8.58
N GLY A 69 16.99 15.09 -9.10
CA GLY A 69 16.91 14.89 -10.55
C GLY A 69 15.69 15.59 -11.16
N MET A 70 14.53 15.47 -10.51
CA MET A 70 13.28 16.09 -10.95
C MET A 70 13.29 17.62 -10.87
N SER A 71 14.14 18.25 -10.05
CA SER A 71 14.27 19.71 -10.02
C SER A 71 15.03 20.25 -11.23
N GLU A 72 15.93 19.44 -11.80
CA GLU A 72 16.59 19.76 -13.05
C GLU A 72 15.66 19.51 -14.25
N LYS A 73 15.11 18.30 -14.34
CA LYS A 73 14.22 17.87 -15.42
C LYS A 73 13.44 16.61 -15.04
N VAL A 74 12.13 16.64 -15.28
CA VAL A 74 11.27 15.44 -15.26
C VAL A 74 11.27 14.79 -16.64
N ASP A 75 11.34 13.47 -16.67
CA ASP A 75 11.20 12.67 -17.89
C ASP A 75 9.90 13.06 -18.65
N PRO A 76 9.94 13.31 -19.97
CA PRO A 76 8.76 13.74 -20.73
C PRO A 76 7.60 12.75 -20.72
N GLU A 77 7.87 11.44 -20.72
CA GLU A 77 6.81 10.43 -20.68
C GLU A 77 6.18 10.37 -19.29
N LEU A 78 6.99 10.48 -18.22
CA LEU A 78 6.46 10.64 -16.87
C LEU A 78 5.62 11.92 -16.73
N LEU A 79 6.08 13.05 -17.30
CA LEU A 79 5.34 14.32 -17.28
C LEU A 79 3.98 14.17 -17.96
N LYS A 80 3.96 13.59 -19.16
CA LYS A 80 2.73 13.32 -19.91
C LYS A 80 1.78 12.40 -19.14
N LYS A 81 2.33 11.36 -18.50
CA LYS A 81 1.58 10.41 -17.67
C LYS A 81 0.95 11.07 -16.44
N LEU A 82 1.62 12.07 -15.85
CA LEU A 82 1.15 12.77 -14.66
C LEU A 82 0.25 13.97 -14.95
N GLN A 83 0.29 14.55 -16.15
CA GLN A 83 -0.53 15.71 -16.52
C GLN A 83 -2.04 15.52 -16.25
N PRO A 84 -2.67 14.34 -16.46
CA PRO A 84 -4.08 14.11 -16.10
C PRO A 84 -4.38 14.18 -14.59
N THR A 85 -3.36 14.11 -13.74
CA THR A 85 -3.50 14.22 -12.28
C THR A 85 -3.33 15.66 -11.77
N ALA A 86 -2.98 16.60 -12.66
CA ALA A 86 -2.82 17.99 -12.30
C ALA A 86 -4.18 18.62 -11.91
N PRO A 87 -4.19 19.60 -10.99
CA PRO A 87 -5.38 20.37 -10.72
C PRO A 87 -5.94 21.03 -12.00
N GLU A 88 -7.24 21.30 -12.02
CA GLU A 88 -7.88 21.95 -13.16
C GLU A 88 -7.18 23.27 -13.53
N GLY A 89 -6.90 23.45 -14.82
CA GLY A 89 -6.19 24.62 -15.34
C GLY A 89 -4.67 24.61 -15.11
N VAL A 90 -4.09 23.57 -14.50
CA VAL A 90 -2.64 23.49 -14.26
C VAL A 90 -1.95 22.67 -15.36
N THR A 91 -1.03 23.32 -16.08
CA THR A 91 -0.08 22.65 -16.97
C THR A 91 1.23 22.39 -16.23
N LEU A 92 1.64 21.13 -16.15
CA LEU A 92 2.90 20.73 -15.55
C LEU A 92 4.07 21.10 -16.47
N LYS A 93 5.08 21.78 -15.91
CA LYS A 93 6.22 22.31 -16.68
C LYS A 93 7.44 21.37 -16.74
N GLY A 94 7.36 20.20 -16.11
CA GLY A 94 8.45 19.22 -16.11
C GLY A 94 9.61 19.52 -15.18
N LYS A 95 9.38 20.26 -14.08
CA LYS A 95 10.34 20.45 -12.99
C LYS A 95 9.63 20.44 -11.64
N HIS A 96 10.21 19.75 -10.67
CA HIS A 96 9.81 19.84 -9.28
C HIS A 96 10.56 21.02 -8.60
N PRO A 97 9.94 21.82 -7.72
CA PRO A 97 10.69 22.80 -6.94
C PRO A 97 11.83 22.15 -6.14
N GLU A 98 12.95 22.84 -5.96
CA GLU A 98 14.00 22.33 -5.06
C GLU A 98 13.46 22.18 -3.64
N LEU A 99 13.84 21.09 -2.98
CA LEU A 99 13.44 20.77 -1.61
C LEU A 99 14.65 20.89 -0.69
N GLY A 100 14.44 21.53 0.46
CA GLY A 100 15.42 21.50 1.55
C GLY A 100 15.48 20.11 2.21
N PRO A 101 16.56 19.83 2.98
CA PRO A 101 16.76 18.52 3.62
C PRO A 101 15.61 18.12 4.56
N GLU A 102 14.95 19.09 5.20
CA GLU A 102 13.80 18.86 6.09
C GLU A 102 12.61 18.16 5.41
N ALA A 103 12.48 18.27 4.09
CA ALA A 103 11.43 17.58 3.35
C ALA A 103 11.54 16.05 3.45
N PHE A 104 12.74 15.54 3.73
CA PHE A 104 13.05 14.11 3.78
C PHE A 104 13.06 13.52 5.19
N ASN A 105 12.81 14.33 6.23
CA ASN A 105 12.75 13.88 7.62
C ASN A 105 11.41 13.22 7.98
N ASN A 106 10.37 13.35 7.14
CA ASN A 106 9.04 12.81 7.43
C ASN A 106 8.23 12.52 6.14
N ILE A 107 8.61 11.46 5.45
CA ILE A 107 8.03 11.05 4.16
C ILE A 107 6.93 10.02 4.38
N PRO A 108 5.76 10.12 3.72
CA PRO A 108 5.38 11.13 2.73
C PRO A 108 4.63 12.34 3.32
N ALA A 109 4.56 12.50 4.64
CA ALA A 109 3.83 13.59 5.28
C ALA A 109 4.27 14.98 4.78
N SER A 110 5.58 15.25 4.71
CA SER A 110 6.13 16.50 4.21
C SER A 110 5.79 16.76 2.74
N CYS A 111 5.74 15.71 1.91
CA CYS A 111 5.39 15.82 0.49
C CYS A 111 3.94 16.29 0.32
N ARG A 112 3.03 15.83 1.19
CA ARG A 112 1.61 16.17 1.17
C ARG A 112 1.31 17.62 1.54
N THR A 113 2.28 18.36 2.11
CA THR A 113 2.13 19.80 2.36
C THR A 113 1.84 20.56 1.08
N CYS A 114 2.54 20.24 -0.01
CA CYS A 114 2.30 20.82 -1.33
C CYS A 114 1.35 19.94 -2.17
N HIS A 115 1.48 18.62 -2.07
CA HIS A 115 0.70 17.63 -2.83
C HIS A 115 -0.58 17.19 -2.09
N SER A 116 -1.24 18.11 -1.40
CA SER A 116 -2.49 17.82 -0.69
C SER A 116 -3.63 17.54 -1.67
N PRO A 117 -4.71 16.86 -1.24
CA PRO A 117 -5.89 16.62 -2.10
C PRO A 117 -6.53 17.89 -2.66
N ASN A 118 -6.34 19.02 -1.97
CA ASN A 118 -6.95 20.31 -2.32
C ASN A 118 -5.95 21.28 -2.95
N SER A 119 -4.74 20.81 -3.28
CA SER A 119 -3.71 21.64 -3.89
C SER A 119 -4.21 22.24 -5.21
N LYS A 120 -3.90 23.52 -5.41
CA LYS A 120 -4.21 24.26 -6.65
C LYS A 120 -3.02 24.37 -7.58
N THR A 121 -1.86 23.88 -7.16
CA THR A 121 -0.59 24.06 -7.86
C THR A 121 0.15 22.75 -8.11
N ALA A 122 -0.14 21.70 -7.35
CA ALA A 122 0.52 20.41 -7.47
C ALA A 122 -0.49 19.27 -7.58
N PRO A 123 -0.19 18.20 -8.34
CA PRO A 123 -1.00 16.99 -8.34
C PRO A 123 -1.15 16.39 -6.94
N PRO A 124 -2.34 15.88 -6.54
CA PRO A 124 -2.49 15.18 -5.27
C PRO A 124 -1.57 13.95 -5.17
N ALA A 125 -0.82 13.85 -4.07
CA ALA A 125 0.16 12.77 -3.87
C ALA A 125 -0.45 11.38 -4.05
N LYS A 126 -1.65 11.16 -3.46
CA LYS A 126 -2.36 9.87 -3.54
C LYS A 126 -2.59 9.40 -4.98
N GLN A 127 -2.93 10.31 -5.89
CA GLN A 127 -3.24 9.97 -7.28
C GLN A 127 -1.96 9.79 -8.08
N MET A 128 -1.00 10.70 -7.90
CA MET A 128 0.30 10.63 -8.55
C MET A 128 1.05 9.34 -8.19
N THR A 129 1.10 8.97 -6.91
CA THR A 129 1.78 7.75 -6.45
C THR A 129 1.19 6.50 -7.10
N HIS A 130 -0.14 6.38 -7.16
CA HIS A 130 -0.79 5.27 -7.84
C HIS A 130 -0.50 5.27 -9.35
N VAL A 131 -0.54 6.42 -10.02
CA VAL A 131 -0.20 6.47 -11.45
C VAL A 131 1.24 6.04 -11.68
N ILE A 132 2.19 6.47 -10.85
CA ILE A 132 3.60 6.09 -10.96
C ILE A 132 3.76 4.57 -10.76
N HIS A 133 3.15 4.01 -9.71
CA HIS A 133 3.43 2.64 -9.27
C HIS A 133 2.44 1.59 -9.79
N LEU A 134 1.29 1.93 -10.35
CA LEU A 134 0.25 0.96 -10.73
C LEU A 134 -0.12 0.97 -12.22
N THR A 135 0.62 1.70 -13.05
CA THR A 135 0.32 1.77 -14.50
C THR A 135 1.60 1.72 -15.35
N GLY A 136 1.47 1.33 -16.62
CA GLY A 136 2.58 1.13 -17.56
C GLY A 136 2.98 -0.35 -17.70
N GLU A 137 3.53 -0.73 -18.85
CA GLU A 137 3.88 -2.13 -19.16
C GLU A 137 5.16 -2.58 -18.42
N GLU A 138 6.15 -1.71 -18.29
CA GLU A 138 7.41 -1.97 -17.56
C GLU A 138 7.32 -1.50 -16.10
N ASN A 139 6.25 -1.87 -15.41
CA ASN A 139 6.00 -1.42 -14.05
C ASN A 139 6.71 -2.30 -13.02
N ILE A 140 7.79 -1.78 -12.44
CA ILE A 140 8.60 -2.46 -11.43
C ILE A 140 7.76 -2.87 -10.20
N PHE A 141 6.85 -2.02 -9.74
CA PHE A 141 6.03 -2.33 -8.57
C PHE A 141 5.09 -3.52 -8.83
N LEU A 142 4.38 -3.52 -9.96
CA LEU A 142 3.52 -4.64 -10.33
C LEU A 142 4.33 -5.92 -10.62
N GLY A 143 5.48 -5.79 -11.30
CA GLY A 143 6.29 -6.93 -11.71
C GLY A 143 7.07 -7.60 -10.57
N MET A 144 7.63 -6.81 -9.64
CA MET A 144 8.44 -7.34 -8.53
C MET A 144 7.65 -7.54 -7.24
N PHE A 145 6.66 -6.69 -6.98
CA PHE A 145 5.94 -6.64 -5.70
C PHE A 145 4.46 -7.03 -5.83
N GLY A 146 4.05 -7.53 -7.01
CA GLY A 146 2.71 -8.10 -7.22
C GLY A 146 1.56 -7.11 -7.11
N GLY A 147 1.83 -5.81 -7.01
CA GLY A 147 0.79 -4.79 -6.84
C GLY A 147 0.17 -4.74 -5.44
N GLU A 148 0.83 -5.29 -4.42
CA GLU A 148 0.26 -5.41 -3.09
C GLU A 148 0.10 -4.06 -2.39
N CYS A 149 -1.15 -3.60 -2.26
CA CYS A 149 -1.49 -2.33 -1.61
C CYS A 149 -0.88 -2.18 -0.22
N THR A 150 -0.68 -3.30 0.50
CA THR A 150 -0.15 -3.31 1.86
C THR A 150 1.32 -2.94 1.96
N HIS A 151 2.06 -2.90 0.86
CA HIS A 151 3.42 -2.36 0.85
C HIS A 151 3.45 -0.86 1.18
N CYS A 152 2.40 -0.12 0.80
CA CYS A 152 2.26 1.30 1.13
C CYS A 152 1.25 1.54 2.26
N HIS A 153 0.11 0.88 2.18
CA HIS A 153 -1.01 1.07 3.09
C HIS A 153 -0.96 0.09 4.26
N LYS A 154 -1.26 0.55 5.47
CA LYS A 154 -1.30 -0.29 6.67
C LYS A 154 -2.69 -0.26 7.26
N LEU A 155 -3.30 -1.43 7.37
CA LEU A 155 -4.61 -1.62 7.99
C LEU A 155 -4.45 -1.75 9.49
N ASP A 156 -5.08 -0.84 10.23
CA ASP A 156 -5.38 -1.10 11.62
C ASP A 156 -6.56 -2.09 11.69
N LYS A 157 -6.27 -3.32 12.10
CA LYS A 157 -7.27 -4.40 12.18
C LYS A 157 -8.32 -4.18 13.27
N THR A 158 -8.05 -3.29 14.23
CA THR A 158 -8.97 -2.96 15.31
C THR A 158 -10.00 -1.94 14.85
N THR A 159 -9.57 -0.92 14.13
CA THR A 159 -10.44 0.21 13.72
C THR A 159 -10.93 0.10 12.28
N GLY A 160 -10.28 -0.72 11.44
CA GLY A 160 -10.55 -0.83 10.01
C GLY A 160 -9.95 0.32 9.18
N LEU A 161 -9.21 1.24 9.81
CA LEU A 161 -8.64 2.39 9.12
C LEU A 161 -7.35 2.01 8.38
N TRP A 162 -7.21 2.56 7.17
CA TRP A 162 -5.98 2.49 6.40
C TRP A 162 -5.19 3.78 6.54
N SER A 163 -3.88 3.66 6.75
CA SER A 163 -2.95 4.78 6.77
C SER A 163 -1.70 4.46 5.95
N ILE A 164 -0.91 5.49 5.65
CA ILE A 164 0.46 5.32 5.13
C ILE A 164 1.38 5.89 6.21
N PRO A 165 2.25 5.08 6.81
CA PRO A 165 3.18 5.53 7.84
C PRO A 165 4.11 6.60 7.26
N SER A 166 4.72 7.38 8.14
CA SER A 166 5.73 8.35 7.72
C SER A 166 6.99 8.23 8.56
N ALA A 167 8.13 8.39 7.92
CA ALA A 167 9.45 8.22 8.51
C ALA A 167 10.50 9.05 7.76
N ALA A 168 11.67 9.22 8.37
CA ALA A 168 12.82 9.82 7.71
C ALA A 168 13.38 8.90 6.62
N GLU A 169 13.93 9.49 5.56
CA GLU A 169 14.72 8.77 4.56
C GLU A 169 15.92 8.06 5.22
N LYS A 170 16.37 6.96 4.62
CA LYS A 170 17.47 6.12 5.10
C LYS A 170 18.71 6.23 4.22
#